data_AF-A0A127PVP1-F1
#
_entry.id   AF-A0A127PVP1-F1
#
_cell.length_a   1.000
_cell.length_b   1.000
_cell.length_c   1.000
_cell.angle_alpha   90.00
_cell.angle_beta   90.00
_cell.angle_gamma   90.00
#
_symmetry.space_group_name_H-M   'P 1'
#
loop_
_entity.id
_entity.type
_entity.pdbx_description
1 polymer ?
#
loop_
_entity_poly.entity_id
_entity_poly.type
_entity_poly.pdbx_seq_one_letter_code
_entity_poly.pdbx_strand_id
1 'polypeptide(L)'
;MEIDMLDNATLGTVIKVVGVGGAGGNAVQHMINKGVSGVEFIAANTDAQALKQSKAHNVIQIGETGLGAGMKPSVGRQLAEDSRGRIEDALRGAHMVFIAAGMGGGTGTGAAPVVAQIAKEQGALTVAVVSKPFSYEGQKCMDIADEGLEALSQHVDSLIIILNEKLEEIYEDDSMMEWLQHADDVLNNAVAGIAEIINVPGHINVDFNDVKTIMGEQGKAMMGTATASGVDRARLAAEQAVASPLLDGIDLSGARGVLVNVTASRSLKGKEIKEVMATVRAFAAPDASIAQGIAYDEAMGDDIRVTVVATGLGRARKAVQLVQAPMMRTGTHNEPMMQHGQASVGHGSSSFEGMKAPAVWRRESASDTVRALEKNGMETYDIPAFLRKQAD
;
A
#
# COMPACT_ATOMS: atom_id res chain seq x y z
N MET A 1 -19.86 0.04 49.56
CA MET A 1 -19.79 -0.53 48.20
C MET A 1 -19.15 0.52 47.34
N GLU A 2 -17.82 0.48 47.24
CA GLU A 2 -17.10 1.20 46.20
C GLU A 2 -17.56 0.62 44.87
N ILE A 3 -18.16 1.46 44.04
CA ILE A 3 -18.39 1.14 42.64
C ILE A 3 -17.01 1.22 42.01
N ASP A 4 -16.41 0.06 41.84
CA ASP A 4 -15.18 -0.11 41.08
C ASP A 4 -15.51 0.32 39.65
N MET A 5 -15.17 1.57 39.32
CA MET A 5 -15.10 2.01 37.94
C MET A 5 -13.92 1.27 37.33
N LEU A 6 -14.19 0.05 36.84
CA LEU A 6 -13.35 -0.60 35.85
C LEU A 6 -13.28 0.37 34.68
N ASP A 7 -12.18 1.12 34.63
CA ASP A 7 -11.79 1.94 33.49
C ASP A 7 -12.02 1.12 32.22
N ASN A 8 -12.63 1.76 31.22
CA ASN A 8 -12.82 1.21 29.86
C ASN A 8 -11.49 0.77 29.18
N ALA A 9 -10.35 0.89 29.86
CA ALA A 9 -9.02 0.45 29.47
C ALA A 9 -8.85 -1.08 29.41
N THR A 10 -9.81 -1.87 29.91
CA THR A 10 -9.79 -3.35 29.84
C THR A 10 -10.51 -3.96 28.63
N LEU A 11 -11.12 -3.15 27.75
CA LEU A 11 -11.70 -3.66 26.50
C LEU A 11 -10.59 -3.64 25.44
N GLY A 12 -10.30 -4.79 24.84
CA GLY A 12 -9.27 -4.93 23.80
C GLY A 12 -9.49 -4.02 22.58
N THR A 13 -8.64 -4.17 21.56
CA THR A 13 -8.68 -3.31 20.37
C THR A 13 -10.05 -3.36 19.67
N VAL A 14 -10.81 -2.26 19.78
CA VAL A 14 -12.08 -2.09 19.07
C VAL A 14 -11.82 -1.92 17.57
N ILE A 15 -12.18 -2.95 16.80
CA ILE A 15 -12.12 -2.97 15.33
C ILE A 15 -13.54 -2.90 14.79
N LYS A 16 -13.81 -1.96 13.88
CA LYS A 16 -15.10 -1.84 13.19
C LYS A 16 -14.94 -2.10 11.70
N VAL A 17 -15.91 -2.79 11.10
CA VAL A 17 -15.93 -3.11 9.67
C VAL A 17 -17.16 -2.47 9.04
N VAL A 18 -16.96 -1.50 8.16
CA VAL A 18 -18.03 -0.76 7.49
C VAL A 18 -18.15 -1.23 6.05
N GLY A 19 -19.27 -1.87 5.73
CA GLY A 19 -19.66 -2.20 4.37
C GLY A 19 -20.41 -1.04 3.73
N VAL A 20 -19.82 -0.38 2.74
CA VAL A 20 -20.40 0.79 2.08
C VAL A 20 -21.00 0.42 0.72
N GLY A 21 -22.28 0.72 0.53
CA GLY A 21 -23.04 0.39 -0.67
C GLY A 21 -23.45 -1.09 -0.74
N GLY A 22 -23.90 -1.53 -1.92
CA GLY A 22 -24.38 -2.89 -2.15
C GLY A 22 -23.30 -3.96 -1.98
N ALA A 23 -22.21 -3.86 -2.75
CA ALA A 23 -21.09 -4.81 -2.67
C ALA A 23 -20.44 -4.83 -1.28
N GLY A 24 -20.21 -3.67 -0.67
CA GLY A 24 -19.68 -3.61 0.71
C GLY A 24 -20.62 -4.24 1.73
N GLY A 25 -21.93 -4.01 1.60
CA GLY A 25 -22.95 -4.64 2.44
C GLY A 25 -23.00 -6.16 2.27
N ASN A 26 -22.86 -6.67 1.04
CA ASN A 26 -22.77 -8.10 0.75
C ASN A 26 -21.52 -8.73 1.39
N ALA A 27 -20.36 -8.09 1.24
CA ALA A 27 -19.12 -8.54 1.86
C ALA A 27 -19.23 -8.60 3.38
N VAL A 28 -19.84 -7.60 4.03
CA VAL A 28 -20.13 -7.63 5.48
C VAL A 28 -21.06 -8.79 5.82
N GLN A 29 -22.11 -9.00 5.04
CA GLN A 29 -23.03 -10.11 5.28
C GLN A 29 -22.33 -11.47 5.15
N HIS A 30 -21.40 -11.59 4.19
CA HIS A 30 -20.57 -12.77 3.99
C HIS A 30 -19.64 -13.03 5.17
N MET A 31 -18.94 -12.00 5.66
CA MET A 31 -18.09 -12.09 6.85
C MET A 31 -18.88 -12.53 8.10
N ILE A 32 -20.09 -12.00 8.29
CA ILE A 32 -20.99 -12.42 9.38
C ILE A 32 -21.35 -13.90 9.24
N ASN A 33 -21.69 -14.35 8.02
CA ASN A 33 -22.06 -15.75 7.77
C ASN A 33 -20.88 -16.71 7.97
N LYS A 34 -19.65 -16.27 7.66
CA LYS A 34 -18.40 -17.03 7.89
C LYS A 34 -17.95 -17.00 9.35
N GLY A 35 -18.61 -16.23 10.22
CA GLY A 35 -18.35 -16.23 11.66
C GLY A 35 -17.12 -15.45 12.08
N VAL A 36 -16.71 -14.43 11.31
CA VAL A 36 -15.60 -13.54 11.69
C VAL A 36 -15.91 -12.88 13.03
N SER A 37 -15.01 -13.03 13.99
CA SER A 37 -15.18 -12.61 15.38
C SER A 37 -14.24 -11.46 15.75
N GLY A 38 -14.52 -10.80 16.88
CA GLY A 38 -13.69 -9.70 17.37
C GLY A 38 -13.84 -8.39 16.59
N VAL A 39 -14.89 -8.24 15.77
CA VAL A 39 -15.15 -7.02 15.00
C VAL A 39 -16.61 -6.59 15.10
N GLU A 40 -16.86 -5.28 15.07
CA GLU A 40 -18.20 -4.70 14.98
C GLU A 40 -18.55 -4.42 13.52
N PHE A 41 -19.48 -5.19 12.97
CA PHE A 41 -20.01 -4.97 11.62
C PHE A 41 -21.01 -3.81 11.53
N ILE A 42 -20.80 -2.94 10.55
CA ILE A 42 -21.64 -1.79 10.21
C ILE A 42 -21.99 -1.89 8.71
N ALA A 43 -23.27 -1.77 8.37
CA ALA A 43 -23.71 -1.66 6.97
C ALA A 43 -24.18 -0.24 6.68
N ALA A 44 -23.63 0.40 5.65
CA ALA A 44 -23.95 1.77 5.28
C ALA A 44 -24.36 1.85 3.81
N ASN A 45 -25.61 2.19 3.52
CA ASN A 45 -26.11 2.21 2.14
C ASN A 45 -27.20 3.27 1.93
N THR A 46 -27.35 3.72 0.68
CA THR A 46 -28.43 4.62 0.27
C THR A 46 -29.71 3.87 -0.11
N ASP A 47 -29.60 2.57 -0.43
CA ASP A 47 -30.74 1.70 -0.70
C ASP A 47 -31.29 1.08 0.60
N ALA A 48 -32.51 1.49 0.96
CA ALA A 48 -33.18 1.02 2.18
C ALA A 48 -33.60 -0.46 2.10
N GLN A 49 -33.83 -1.02 0.91
CA GLN A 49 -34.20 -2.42 0.75
C GLN A 49 -33.04 -3.34 1.08
N ALA A 50 -31.85 -3.00 0.60
CA ALA A 50 -30.62 -3.71 0.93
C ALA A 50 -30.34 -3.68 2.44
N LEU A 51 -30.53 -2.52 3.09
CA LEU A 51 -30.29 -2.38 4.53
C LEU A 51 -31.24 -3.20 5.40
N LYS A 52 -32.52 -3.36 5.00
CA LYS A 52 -33.49 -4.18 5.75
C LYS A 52 -33.10 -5.65 5.85
N GLN A 53 -32.30 -6.14 4.91
CA GLN A 53 -31.85 -7.53 4.88
C GLN A 53 -30.53 -7.73 5.62
N SER A 54 -29.84 -6.64 5.98
CA SER A 54 -28.54 -6.70 6.64
C SER A 54 -28.67 -7.25 8.07
N LYS A 55 -27.76 -8.16 8.42
CA LYS A 55 -27.58 -8.68 9.79
C LYS A 55 -26.44 -7.98 10.55
N ALA A 56 -25.95 -6.84 10.04
CA ALA A 56 -24.91 -6.07 10.72
C ALA A 56 -25.38 -5.57 12.09
N HIS A 57 -24.44 -5.41 13.03
CA HIS A 57 -24.73 -4.91 14.38
C HIS A 57 -25.29 -3.49 14.35
N ASN A 58 -24.79 -2.67 13.43
CA ASN A 58 -25.27 -1.32 13.20
C ASN A 58 -25.57 -1.09 11.71
N VAL A 59 -26.63 -0.33 11.44
CA VAL A 59 -27.12 -0.07 10.09
C VAL A 59 -27.30 1.43 9.89
N ILE A 60 -26.58 1.99 8.91
CA ILE A 60 -26.56 3.40 8.57
C ILE A 60 -27.26 3.60 7.24
N GLN A 61 -28.46 4.17 7.29
CA GLN A 61 -29.12 4.67 6.08
C GLN A 61 -28.46 5.99 5.67
N ILE A 62 -27.83 5.99 4.50
CA ILE A 62 -27.20 7.17 3.88
C ILE A 62 -28.27 7.89 3.05
N GLY A 63 -28.58 9.13 3.38
CA GLY A 63 -29.67 9.90 2.77
C GLY A 63 -31.07 9.43 3.20
N GLU A 64 -32.09 10.23 2.92
CA GLU A 64 -33.44 10.04 3.48
C GLU A 64 -34.39 9.20 2.61
N THR A 65 -34.20 9.21 1.29
CA THR A 65 -35.19 8.68 0.34
C THR A 65 -35.18 7.15 0.22
N GLY A 66 -34.05 6.50 0.51
CA GLY A 66 -33.91 5.06 0.40
C GLY A 66 -33.86 4.50 -1.03
N LEU A 67 -33.74 5.36 -2.05
CA LEU A 67 -33.84 4.98 -3.47
C LEU A 67 -32.50 4.66 -4.15
N GLY A 68 -31.39 4.73 -3.41
CA GLY A 68 -30.06 4.54 -3.99
C GLY A 68 -29.48 5.78 -4.66
N ALA A 69 -28.20 5.70 -5.04
CA ALA A 69 -27.46 6.79 -5.70
C ALA A 69 -27.52 6.76 -7.25
N GLY A 70 -28.21 5.77 -7.85
CA GLY A 70 -28.42 5.68 -9.30
C GLY A 70 -27.13 5.68 -10.15
N MET A 71 -26.09 4.95 -9.71
CA MET A 71 -24.76 4.91 -10.33
C MET A 71 -24.05 6.28 -10.43
N LYS A 72 -24.42 7.27 -9.61
CA LYS A 72 -23.77 8.58 -9.58
C LYS A 72 -22.95 8.74 -8.29
N PRO A 73 -21.60 8.70 -8.36
CA PRO A 73 -20.74 8.88 -7.19
C PRO A 73 -20.97 10.22 -6.48
N SER A 74 -21.21 11.30 -7.23
CA SER A 74 -21.47 12.62 -6.66
C SER A 74 -22.71 12.64 -5.75
N VAL A 75 -23.76 11.90 -6.11
CA VAL A 75 -24.96 11.75 -5.28
C VAL A 75 -24.63 10.93 -4.03
N GLY A 76 -23.91 9.81 -4.18
CA GLY A 76 -23.47 9.00 -3.05
C GLY A 76 -22.64 9.80 -2.03
N ARG A 77 -21.74 10.64 -2.53
CA ARG A 77 -20.91 11.55 -1.72
C ARG A 77 -21.75 12.58 -0.98
N GLN A 78 -22.64 13.30 -1.68
CA GLN A 78 -23.47 14.33 -1.06
C GLN A 78 -24.34 13.73 0.06
N LEU A 79 -24.99 12.59 -0.19
CA LEU A 79 -25.84 11.94 0.80
C LEU A 79 -25.03 11.44 2.01
N ALA A 80 -23.77 11.04 1.82
CA ALA A 80 -22.87 10.66 2.91
C ALA A 80 -22.48 11.86 3.77
N GLU A 81 -22.17 13.01 3.16
CA GLU A 81 -21.90 14.26 3.89
C GLU A 81 -23.13 14.75 4.66
N ASP A 82 -24.31 14.71 4.05
CA ASP A 82 -25.56 15.05 4.73
C ASP A 82 -25.85 14.11 5.91
N SER A 83 -25.34 12.88 5.85
CA SER A 83 -25.47 11.85 6.89
C SER A 83 -24.26 11.76 7.83
N ARG A 84 -23.34 12.73 7.78
CA ARG A 84 -22.05 12.70 8.47
C ARG A 84 -22.17 12.40 9.98
N GLY A 85 -23.08 13.08 10.68
CA GLY A 85 -23.26 12.88 12.12
C GLY A 85 -23.59 11.44 12.51
N ARG A 86 -24.39 10.74 11.69
CA ARG A 86 -24.72 9.32 11.92
C ARG A 86 -23.52 8.40 11.72
N ILE A 87 -22.69 8.72 10.73
CA ILE A 87 -21.45 7.98 10.46
C ILE A 87 -20.46 8.20 11.62
N GLU A 88 -20.33 9.44 12.08
CA GLU A 88 -19.49 9.80 13.23
C GLU A 88 -19.89 9.06 14.51
N ASP A 89 -21.19 9.01 14.81
CA ASP A 89 -21.71 8.30 15.98
C ASP A 89 -21.42 6.79 15.90
N ALA A 90 -21.59 6.20 14.72
CA ALA A 90 -21.35 4.77 14.51
C ALA A 90 -19.86 4.39 14.59
N LEU A 91 -18.96 5.28 14.15
CA LEU A 91 -17.51 5.04 14.16
C LEU A 91 -16.84 5.34 15.50
N ARG A 92 -17.53 6.06 16.40
CA ARG A 92 -16.98 6.48 17.69
C ARG A 92 -16.37 5.32 18.48
N GLY A 93 -15.17 5.56 19.02
CA GLY A 93 -14.43 4.62 19.86
C GLY A 93 -13.69 3.51 19.10
N ALA A 94 -13.71 3.51 17.77
CA ALA A 94 -12.91 2.59 16.98
C ALA A 94 -11.41 2.92 17.05
N HIS A 95 -10.58 1.93 17.36
CA HIS A 95 -9.12 2.05 17.20
C HIS A 95 -8.72 1.83 15.74
N MET A 96 -9.47 0.96 15.05
CA MET A 96 -9.26 0.61 13.65
C MET A 96 -10.60 0.47 12.93
N VAL A 97 -10.65 0.99 11.71
CA VAL A 97 -11.84 0.92 10.85
C VAL A 97 -11.45 0.31 9.50
N PHE A 98 -12.07 -0.82 9.17
CA PHE A 98 -12.04 -1.40 7.84
C PHE A 98 -13.21 -0.87 7.02
N ILE A 99 -12.94 -0.42 5.80
CA ILE A 99 -13.97 0.07 4.88
C ILE A 99 -14.01 -0.88 3.68
N ALA A 100 -15.07 -1.67 3.59
CA ALA A 100 -15.33 -2.57 2.48
C ALA A 100 -16.27 -1.91 1.48
N ALA A 101 -15.86 -1.79 0.22
CA ALA A 101 -16.71 -1.21 -0.83
C ALA A 101 -16.38 -1.76 -2.22
N GLY A 102 -17.40 -1.89 -3.07
CA GLY A 102 -17.21 -2.10 -4.50
C GLY A 102 -17.16 -0.76 -5.23
N MET A 103 -16.08 -0.53 -5.97
CA MET A 103 -15.86 0.68 -6.75
C MET A 103 -16.53 0.57 -8.13
N GLY A 104 -16.89 1.70 -8.71
CA GLY A 104 -17.59 1.77 -10.01
C GLY A 104 -19.10 2.04 -9.90
N GLY A 105 -19.69 1.75 -8.73
CA GLY A 105 -21.07 2.11 -8.41
C GLY A 105 -21.26 3.57 -7.97
N GLY A 106 -22.48 3.92 -7.55
CA GLY A 106 -22.78 5.27 -7.02
C GLY A 106 -22.47 5.42 -5.53
N THR A 107 -23.01 4.51 -4.70
CA THR A 107 -22.89 4.61 -3.24
C THR A 107 -21.51 4.28 -2.73
N GLY A 108 -20.96 3.10 -3.10
CA GLY A 108 -19.63 2.67 -2.65
C GLY A 108 -18.56 3.70 -3.01
N THR A 109 -18.44 4.00 -4.29
CA THR A 109 -17.47 4.98 -4.84
C THR A 109 -17.59 6.37 -4.20
N GLY A 110 -18.81 6.88 -4.00
CA GLY A 110 -19.03 8.23 -3.51
C GLY A 110 -18.95 8.38 -1.98
N ALA A 111 -19.47 7.41 -1.25
CA ALA A 111 -19.58 7.48 0.20
C ALA A 111 -18.37 6.91 0.93
N ALA A 112 -17.64 5.93 0.37
CA ALA A 112 -16.48 5.33 1.04
C ALA A 112 -15.38 6.36 1.37
N PRO A 113 -15.03 7.32 0.50
CA PRO A 113 -14.07 8.37 0.85
C PRO A 113 -14.52 9.25 2.03
N VAL A 114 -15.83 9.55 2.13
CA VAL A 114 -16.40 10.34 3.22
C VAL A 114 -16.33 9.55 4.54
N VAL A 115 -16.69 8.27 4.53
CA VAL A 115 -16.56 7.38 5.70
C VAL A 115 -15.10 7.28 6.14
N ALA A 116 -14.16 7.15 5.21
CA ALA A 116 -12.73 7.11 5.49
C ALA A 116 -12.22 8.40 6.13
N GLN A 117 -12.62 9.54 5.58
CA GLN A 117 -12.28 10.84 6.12
C GLN A 117 -12.74 10.98 7.57
N ILE A 118 -13.99 10.60 7.86
CA ILE A 118 -14.57 10.67 9.21
C ILE A 118 -13.80 9.75 10.17
N ALA A 119 -13.53 8.50 9.78
CA ALA A 119 -12.76 7.56 10.60
C ALA A 119 -11.37 8.12 10.97
N LYS A 120 -10.69 8.73 10.01
CA LYS A 120 -9.37 9.32 10.18
C LYS A 120 -9.39 10.57 11.06
N GLU A 121 -10.40 11.43 10.92
CA GLU A 121 -10.60 12.59 11.78
C GLU A 121 -10.85 12.19 13.24
N GLN A 122 -11.46 11.01 13.47
CA GLN A 122 -11.64 10.44 14.81
C GLN A 122 -10.39 9.73 15.36
N GLY A 123 -9.30 9.66 14.58
CA GLY A 123 -8.03 9.08 14.99
C GLY A 123 -7.92 7.56 14.84
N ALA A 124 -8.86 6.93 14.16
CA ALA A 124 -8.81 5.49 13.89
C ALA A 124 -7.81 5.18 12.76
N LEU A 125 -7.08 4.06 12.89
CA LEU A 125 -6.31 3.49 11.78
C LEU A 125 -7.30 3.06 10.70
N THR A 126 -7.25 3.73 9.54
CA THR A 126 -8.28 3.57 8.51
C THR A 126 -7.74 2.76 7.34
N VAL A 127 -8.30 1.57 7.14
CA VAL A 127 -7.90 0.65 6.07
C VAL A 127 -9.08 0.44 5.14
N ALA A 128 -8.90 0.72 3.85
CA ALA A 128 -9.90 0.39 2.85
C ALA A 128 -9.55 -0.91 2.14
N VAL A 129 -10.54 -1.79 1.99
CA VAL A 129 -10.45 -3.02 1.19
C VAL A 129 -11.53 -2.94 0.14
N VAL A 130 -11.14 -2.71 -1.11
CA VAL A 130 -12.08 -2.36 -2.17
C VAL A 130 -11.86 -3.20 -3.41
N SER A 131 -12.96 -3.56 -4.07
CA SER A 131 -12.92 -4.27 -5.35
C SER A 131 -13.10 -3.31 -6.52
N LYS A 132 -12.29 -3.51 -7.57
CA LYS A 132 -12.55 -2.94 -8.90
C LYS A 132 -13.64 -3.76 -9.61
N PRO A 133 -14.40 -3.15 -10.53
CA PRO A 133 -15.45 -3.87 -11.28
C PRO A 133 -14.87 -4.98 -12.18
N PHE A 134 -15.73 -5.90 -12.61
CA PHE A 134 -15.39 -6.91 -13.61
C PHE A 134 -15.28 -6.29 -15.01
N SER A 135 -14.54 -6.94 -15.91
CA SER A 135 -14.31 -6.44 -17.28
C SER A 135 -15.62 -6.29 -18.06
N TYR A 136 -16.62 -7.15 -17.83
CA TYR A 136 -17.93 -7.09 -18.48
C TYR A 136 -18.81 -5.90 -18.04
N GLU A 137 -18.53 -5.25 -16.90
CA GLU A 137 -19.32 -4.09 -16.42
C GLU A 137 -19.06 -2.83 -17.25
N GLY A 138 -17.99 -2.85 -18.06
CA GLY A 138 -17.68 -1.85 -19.07
C GLY A 138 -16.82 -0.69 -18.57
N GLN A 139 -16.17 -0.02 -19.53
CA GLN A 139 -15.15 1.00 -19.27
C GLN A 139 -15.63 2.14 -18.37
N LYS A 140 -16.88 2.58 -18.53
CA LYS A 140 -17.44 3.68 -17.72
C LYS A 140 -17.46 3.34 -16.22
N CYS A 141 -17.74 2.08 -15.87
CA CYS A 141 -17.70 1.62 -14.48
C CYS A 141 -16.27 1.66 -13.94
N MET A 142 -15.31 1.24 -14.76
CA MET A 142 -13.88 1.26 -14.43
C MET A 142 -13.34 2.68 -14.23
N ASP A 143 -13.70 3.63 -15.10
CA ASP A 143 -13.30 5.04 -14.97
C ASP A 143 -13.82 5.66 -13.68
N ILE A 144 -15.08 5.36 -13.32
CA ILE A 144 -15.69 5.78 -12.05
C ILE A 144 -14.94 5.14 -10.86
N ALA A 145 -14.56 3.88 -10.97
CA ALA A 145 -13.83 3.17 -9.93
C ALA A 145 -12.46 3.80 -9.69
N ASP A 146 -11.73 4.15 -10.75
CA ASP A 146 -10.41 4.78 -10.66
C ASP A 146 -10.48 6.18 -10.03
N GLU A 147 -11.46 7.00 -10.42
CA GLU A 147 -11.70 8.32 -9.79
C GLU A 147 -12.01 8.18 -8.29
N GLY A 148 -12.88 7.22 -7.93
CA GLY A 148 -13.21 6.94 -6.53
C GLY A 148 -12.01 6.43 -5.73
N LEU A 149 -11.15 5.61 -6.33
CA LEU A 149 -9.94 5.09 -5.69
C LEU A 149 -8.94 6.21 -5.40
N GLU A 150 -8.79 7.15 -6.33
CA GLU A 150 -7.93 8.32 -6.13
C GLU A 150 -8.44 9.16 -4.96
N ALA A 151 -9.74 9.46 -4.92
CA ALA A 151 -10.35 10.18 -3.80
C ALA A 151 -10.20 9.42 -2.46
N LEU A 152 -10.45 8.11 -2.45
CA LEU A 152 -10.35 7.27 -1.25
C LEU A 152 -8.91 7.21 -0.73
N SER A 153 -7.92 7.13 -1.62
CA SER A 153 -6.50 7.02 -1.26
C SER A 153 -5.98 8.20 -0.43
N GLN A 154 -6.62 9.37 -0.54
CA GLN A 154 -6.27 10.57 0.21
C GLN A 154 -6.73 10.51 1.68
N HIS A 155 -7.72 9.66 1.98
CA HIS A 155 -8.41 9.61 3.27
C HIS A 155 -8.18 8.31 4.05
N VAL A 156 -7.37 7.39 3.53
CA VAL A 156 -7.02 6.13 4.20
C VAL A 156 -5.54 6.11 4.57
N ASP A 157 -5.17 5.21 5.49
CA ASP A 157 -3.78 4.94 5.81
C ASP A 157 -3.24 3.82 4.90
N SER A 158 -4.07 2.81 4.64
CA SER A 158 -3.77 1.71 3.72
C SER A 158 -4.94 1.43 2.78
N LEU A 159 -4.64 1.17 1.50
CA LEU A 159 -5.64 0.86 0.48
C LEU A 159 -5.32 -0.50 -0.15
N ILE A 160 -6.11 -1.53 0.18
CA ILE A 160 -6.06 -2.85 -0.42
C ILE A 160 -7.03 -2.87 -1.61
N ILE A 161 -6.48 -3.12 -2.80
CA ILE A 161 -7.25 -3.14 -4.04
C ILE A 161 -7.35 -4.59 -4.53
N ILE A 162 -8.58 -5.07 -4.70
CA ILE A 162 -8.90 -6.37 -5.29
C ILE A 162 -9.30 -6.15 -6.74
N LEU A 163 -8.67 -6.86 -7.65
CA LEU A 163 -8.93 -6.77 -9.08
C LEU A 163 -9.87 -7.90 -9.48
N ASN A 164 -11.16 -7.60 -9.67
CA ASN A 164 -12.13 -8.64 -10.04
C ASN A 164 -11.84 -9.27 -11.41
N GLU A 165 -11.24 -8.51 -12.34
CA GLU A 165 -10.71 -9.05 -13.60
C GLU A 165 -9.71 -10.20 -13.38
N LYS A 166 -8.87 -10.12 -12.33
CA LYS A 166 -7.95 -11.21 -12.00
C LYS A 166 -8.67 -12.44 -11.45
N LEU A 167 -9.80 -12.25 -10.77
CA LEU A 167 -10.63 -13.38 -10.34
C LEU A 167 -11.31 -14.05 -11.54
N GLU A 168 -11.74 -13.27 -12.53
CA GLU A 168 -12.28 -13.79 -13.80
C GLU A 168 -11.22 -14.64 -14.54
N GLU A 169 -9.96 -14.19 -14.62
CA GLU A 169 -8.87 -14.96 -15.24
C GLU A 169 -8.57 -16.29 -14.52
N ILE A 170 -8.67 -16.33 -13.19
CA ILE A 170 -8.38 -17.53 -12.38
C ILE A 170 -9.53 -18.54 -12.45
N TYR A 171 -10.77 -18.05 -12.47
CA TYR A 171 -11.99 -18.83 -12.35
C TYR A 171 -12.82 -18.77 -13.64
N GLU A 172 -12.20 -18.93 -14.80
CA GLU A 172 -12.83 -18.72 -16.13
C GLU A 172 -14.14 -19.54 -16.33
N ASP A 173 -14.22 -20.75 -15.78
CA ASP A 173 -15.35 -21.67 -15.94
C ASP A 173 -16.51 -21.43 -14.93
N ASP A 174 -16.31 -20.57 -13.93
CA ASP A 174 -17.26 -20.35 -12.84
C ASP A 174 -18.40 -19.39 -13.25
N SER A 175 -19.53 -19.49 -12.57
CA SER A 175 -20.67 -18.58 -12.79
C SER A 175 -20.43 -17.18 -12.20
N MET A 176 -21.18 -16.18 -12.69
CA MET A 176 -21.16 -14.82 -12.14
C MET A 176 -21.40 -14.77 -10.61
N MET A 177 -22.26 -15.65 -10.09
CA MET A 177 -22.52 -15.73 -8.66
C MET A 177 -21.32 -16.29 -7.89
N GLU A 178 -20.60 -17.26 -8.46
CA GLU A 178 -19.37 -17.80 -7.88
C GLU A 178 -18.25 -16.76 -7.93
N TRP A 179 -18.11 -16.00 -9.01
CA TRP A 179 -17.15 -14.88 -9.07
C TRP A 179 -17.38 -13.83 -7.98
N LEU A 180 -18.64 -13.45 -7.73
CA LEU A 180 -18.97 -12.53 -6.64
C LEU A 180 -18.64 -13.14 -5.27
N GLN A 181 -18.89 -14.44 -5.08
CA GLN A 181 -18.50 -15.15 -3.86
C GLN A 181 -16.99 -15.19 -3.67
N HIS A 182 -16.21 -15.41 -4.74
CA HIS A 182 -14.75 -15.37 -4.69
C HIS A 182 -14.26 -13.97 -4.29
N ALA A 183 -14.86 -12.90 -4.84
CA ALA A 183 -14.54 -11.53 -4.44
C ALA A 183 -14.86 -11.27 -2.96
N ASP A 184 -16.01 -11.74 -2.49
CA ASP A 184 -16.40 -11.65 -1.07
C ASP A 184 -15.48 -12.48 -0.17
N ASP A 185 -15.01 -13.65 -0.63
CA ASP A 185 -14.03 -14.48 0.09
C ASP A 185 -12.67 -13.78 0.19
N VAL A 186 -12.22 -13.07 -0.86
CA VAL A 186 -10.98 -12.26 -0.78
C VAL A 186 -11.16 -11.08 0.20
N LEU A 187 -12.30 -10.39 0.16
CA LEU A 187 -12.60 -9.31 1.12
C LEU A 187 -12.62 -9.84 2.56
N ASN A 188 -13.26 -10.99 2.78
CA ASN A 188 -13.28 -11.68 4.06
C ASN A 188 -11.87 -12.03 4.53
N ASN A 189 -11.07 -12.70 3.69
CA ASN A 189 -9.71 -13.09 4.05
C ASN A 189 -8.82 -11.89 4.43
N ALA A 190 -9.02 -10.72 3.81
CA ALA A 190 -8.31 -9.50 4.16
C ALA A 190 -8.68 -8.97 5.53
N VAL A 191 -9.98 -8.84 5.80
CA VAL A 191 -10.48 -8.29 7.07
C VAL A 191 -10.24 -9.29 8.19
N ALA A 192 -10.61 -10.56 8.01
CA ALA A 192 -10.44 -11.63 8.99
C ALA A 192 -8.96 -11.86 9.29
N GLY A 193 -8.10 -11.93 8.26
CA GLY A 193 -6.66 -12.16 8.46
C GLY A 193 -6.01 -11.11 9.36
N ILE A 194 -6.38 -9.84 9.22
CA ILE A 194 -5.82 -8.76 10.05
C ILE A 194 -6.51 -8.71 11.43
N ALA A 195 -7.84 -8.86 11.46
CA ALA A 195 -8.59 -8.83 12.72
C ALA A 195 -8.24 -9.99 13.66
N GLU A 196 -8.01 -11.19 13.11
CA GLU A 196 -7.63 -12.39 13.87
C GLU A 196 -6.26 -12.21 14.54
N ILE A 197 -5.29 -11.59 13.86
CA ILE A 197 -3.96 -11.33 14.42
C ILE A 197 -4.02 -10.47 15.69
N ILE A 198 -5.00 -9.57 15.78
CA ILE A 198 -5.13 -8.59 16.87
C ILE A 198 -6.03 -9.13 17.98
N ASN A 199 -7.21 -9.64 17.62
CA ASN A 199 -8.29 -9.91 18.56
C ASN A 199 -8.48 -11.38 18.92
N VAL A 200 -7.92 -12.32 18.15
CA VAL A 200 -7.95 -13.74 18.53
C VAL A 200 -6.74 -14.03 19.43
N PRO A 201 -6.93 -14.53 20.66
CA PRO A 201 -5.83 -14.91 21.53
C PRO A 201 -5.01 -16.06 20.92
N GLY A 202 -3.89 -15.75 20.28
CA GLY A 202 -2.86 -16.68 19.86
C GLY A 202 -1.77 -16.87 20.93
N HIS A 203 -0.81 -17.76 20.66
CA HIS A 203 0.40 -17.88 21.50
C HIS A 203 1.37 -16.70 21.27
N ILE A 204 1.29 -16.06 20.10
CA ILE A 204 2.04 -14.84 19.74
C ILE A 204 1.04 -13.88 19.10
N ASN A 205 0.54 -12.93 19.89
CA ASN A 205 -0.27 -11.84 19.38
C ASN A 205 0.65 -10.72 18.91
N VAL A 206 0.27 -10.06 17.82
CA VAL A 206 0.93 -8.83 17.39
C VAL A 206 0.33 -7.67 18.16
N ASP A 207 1.16 -6.75 18.67
CA ASP A 207 0.65 -5.54 19.30
C ASP A 207 -0.06 -4.66 18.26
N PHE A 208 -1.13 -3.99 18.67
CA PHE A 208 -1.82 -3.06 17.80
C PHE A 208 -0.90 -1.96 17.27
N ASN A 209 0.10 -1.53 18.05
CA ASN A 209 1.07 -0.53 17.59
C ASN A 209 1.99 -1.06 16.48
N ASP A 210 2.31 -2.35 16.46
CA ASP A 210 3.08 -2.97 15.38
C ASP A 210 2.26 -3.01 14.10
N VAL A 211 0.97 -3.42 14.19
CA VAL A 211 0.04 -3.37 13.05
C VAL A 211 -0.13 -1.94 12.57
N LYS A 212 -0.32 -0.98 13.47
CA LYS A 212 -0.45 0.45 13.15
C LYS A 212 0.81 1.00 12.47
N THR A 213 1.98 0.55 12.85
CA THR A 213 3.24 0.95 12.20
C THR A 213 3.31 0.41 10.78
N ILE A 214 3.00 -0.87 10.57
CA ILE A 214 3.08 -1.52 9.25
C ILE A 214 1.97 -1.04 8.31
N MET A 215 0.75 -0.89 8.81
CA MET A 215 -0.41 -0.45 8.01
C MET A 215 -0.52 1.07 7.92
N GLY A 216 0.18 1.82 8.78
CA GLY A 216 0.31 3.28 8.68
C GLY A 216 1.25 3.73 7.57
N GLU A 217 2.04 2.82 6.98
CA GLU A 217 2.82 3.08 5.78
C GLU A 217 1.88 3.38 4.60
N GLN A 218 1.73 4.67 4.31
CA GLN A 218 0.86 5.17 3.25
C GLN A 218 1.19 4.56 1.90
N GLY A 219 0.17 3.99 1.27
CA GLY A 219 0.26 3.54 -0.11
C GLY A 219 -0.75 2.47 -0.45
N LYS A 220 -0.56 1.91 -1.65
CA LYS A 220 -1.28 0.70 -2.05
C LYS A 220 -0.77 -0.47 -1.20
N ALA A 221 -1.69 -1.30 -0.80
CA ALA A 221 -1.44 -2.55 -0.15
C ALA A 221 -2.06 -3.68 -0.97
N MET A 222 -1.53 -4.87 -0.79
CA MET A 222 -2.05 -6.05 -1.45
C MET A 222 -1.99 -7.24 -0.53
N MET A 223 -2.84 -8.23 -0.81
CA MET A 223 -2.95 -9.43 -0.02
C MET A 223 -2.84 -10.67 -0.91
N GLY A 224 -2.06 -11.64 -0.42
CA GLY A 224 -2.10 -13.01 -0.90
C GLY A 224 -2.46 -13.95 0.25
N THR A 225 -3.28 -14.96 -0.04
CA THR A 225 -3.61 -16.02 0.92
C THR A 225 -3.48 -17.36 0.21
N ALA A 226 -2.91 -18.35 0.87
CA ALA A 226 -2.90 -19.72 0.39
C ALA A 226 -2.98 -20.72 1.53
N THR A 227 -3.61 -21.85 1.25
CA THR A 227 -3.73 -22.98 2.17
C THR A 227 -3.01 -24.18 1.55
N ALA A 228 -2.18 -24.86 2.34
CA ALA A 228 -1.51 -26.08 1.92
C ALA A 228 -1.50 -27.13 3.03
N SER A 229 -1.27 -28.38 2.64
CA SER A 229 -1.23 -29.53 3.55
C SER A 229 -0.07 -30.46 3.19
N GLY A 230 0.24 -31.40 4.08
CA GLY A 230 1.37 -32.34 3.91
C GLY A 230 2.70 -31.86 4.52
N VAL A 231 3.81 -32.47 4.08
CA VAL A 231 5.13 -32.34 4.72
C VAL A 231 5.75 -30.95 4.52
N ASP A 232 5.60 -30.38 3.33
CA ASP A 232 6.14 -29.07 2.94
C ASP A 232 5.07 -27.97 3.01
N ARG A 233 3.97 -28.21 3.75
CA ARG A 233 2.79 -27.33 3.75
C ARG A 233 3.13 -25.88 4.05
N ALA A 234 4.05 -25.63 4.97
CA ALA A 234 4.44 -24.29 5.39
C ALA A 234 5.14 -23.50 4.28
N ARG A 235 6.12 -24.12 3.63
CA ARG A 235 6.85 -23.53 2.50
C ARG A 235 5.91 -23.31 1.31
N LEU A 236 5.10 -24.32 0.96
CA LEU A 236 4.17 -24.25 -0.17
C LEU A 236 3.10 -23.17 0.03
N ALA A 237 2.49 -23.09 1.22
CA ALA A 237 1.51 -22.04 1.52
C ALA A 237 2.16 -20.64 1.45
N ALA A 238 3.37 -20.47 1.97
CA ALA A 238 4.07 -19.20 1.89
C ALA A 238 4.45 -18.81 0.44
N GLU A 239 4.96 -19.76 -0.35
CA GLU A 239 5.30 -19.54 -1.76
C GLU A 239 4.05 -19.16 -2.57
N GLN A 240 2.94 -19.87 -2.39
CA GLN A 240 1.68 -19.59 -3.07
C GLN A 240 1.04 -18.28 -2.62
N ALA A 241 1.11 -17.94 -1.33
CA ALA A 241 0.59 -16.67 -0.83
C ALA A 241 1.34 -15.49 -1.44
N VAL A 242 2.67 -15.58 -1.55
CA VAL A 242 3.51 -14.54 -2.16
C VAL A 242 3.39 -14.51 -3.69
N ALA A 243 3.14 -15.65 -4.33
CA ALA A 243 2.91 -15.77 -5.75
C ALA A 243 1.42 -15.69 -6.14
N SER A 244 0.58 -15.13 -5.25
CA SER A 244 -0.86 -15.03 -5.51
C SER A 244 -1.12 -14.22 -6.78
N PRO A 245 -2.00 -14.66 -7.68
CA PRO A 245 -2.38 -13.90 -8.87
C PRO A 245 -2.99 -12.52 -8.54
N LEU A 246 -3.51 -12.35 -7.33
CA LEU A 246 -3.96 -11.05 -6.84
C LEU A 246 -2.81 -10.05 -6.64
N LEU A 247 -1.55 -10.53 -6.61
CA LEU A 247 -0.32 -9.75 -6.50
C LEU A 247 0.35 -9.54 -7.88
N ASP A 248 -0.24 -10.07 -8.95
CA ASP A 248 0.36 -10.08 -10.29
C ASP A 248 0.59 -8.65 -10.83
N GLY A 249 1.76 -8.44 -11.42
CA GLY A 249 2.21 -7.13 -11.91
C GLY A 249 2.76 -6.15 -10.85
N ILE A 250 2.88 -6.57 -9.57
CA ILE A 250 3.45 -5.73 -8.51
C ILE A 250 4.68 -6.40 -7.88
N ASP A 251 5.78 -5.66 -7.86
CA ASP A 251 7.03 -6.11 -7.26
C ASP A 251 6.98 -5.98 -5.73
N LEU A 252 6.80 -7.12 -5.06
CA LEU A 252 6.81 -7.24 -3.60
C LEU A 252 8.15 -6.84 -2.98
N SER A 253 9.25 -6.80 -3.75
CA SER A 253 10.56 -6.34 -3.26
C SER A 253 10.56 -4.87 -2.84
N GLY A 254 9.55 -4.10 -3.28
CA GLY A 254 9.33 -2.71 -2.88
C GLY A 254 8.52 -2.54 -1.58
N ALA A 255 7.95 -3.61 -1.01
CA ALA A 255 7.13 -3.52 0.20
C ALA A 255 7.98 -3.12 1.41
N ARG A 256 7.55 -2.05 2.11
CA ARG A 256 8.23 -1.56 3.33
C ARG A 256 7.65 -2.17 4.60
N GLY A 257 6.39 -2.56 4.56
CA GLY A 257 5.69 -3.25 5.63
C GLY A 257 5.13 -4.56 5.12
N VAL A 258 5.30 -5.64 5.89
CA VAL A 258 4.69 -6.94 5.58
C VAL A 258 4.07 -7.51 6.85
N LEU A 259 2.77 -7.79 6.80
CA LEU A 259 2.06 -8.52 7.83
C LEU A 259 1.90 -9.97 7.38
N VAL A 260 2.28 -10.92 8.23
CA VAL A 260 2.14 -12.35 7.95
C VAL A 260 1.23 -12.96 9.02
N ASN A 261 0.08 -13.50 8.59
CA ASN A 261 -0.76 -14.34 9.43
C ASN A 261 -0.49 -15.81 9.11
N VAL A 262 -0.33 -16.63 10.14
CA VAL A 262 -0.29 -18.08 10.00
C VAL A 262 -1.45 -18.67 10.81
N THR A 263 -2.42 -19.26 10.12
CA THR A 263 -3.51 -20.02 10.74
C THR A 263 -3.23 -21.52 10.59
N ALA A 264 -3.23 -22.26 11.69
CA ALA A 264 -3.07 -23.72 11.69
C ALA A 264 -3.69 -24.34 12.94
N SER A 265 -3.82 -25.67 12.96
CA SER A 265 -4.11 -26.38 14.22
C SER A 265 -2.92 -26.31 15.18
N ARG A 266 -3.12 -26.75 16.43
CA ARG A 266 -2.04 -26.83 17.43
C ARG A 266 -0.91 -27.81 17.07
N SER A 267 -1.02 -28.52 15.94
CA SER A 267 0.04 -29.33 15.36
C SER A 267 1.22 -28.52 14.78
N LEU A 268 1.06 -27.19 14.65
CA LEU A 268 2.05 -26.30 14.05
C LEU A 268 3.42 -26.38 14.75
N LYS A 269 4.47 -26.68 13.97
CA LYS A 269 5.84 -26.82 14.46
C LYS A 269 6.62 -25.52 14.27
N GLY A 270 7.56 -25.23 15.18
CA GLY A 270 8.44 -24.07 15.06
C GLY A 270 9.27 -24.03 13.76
N LYS A 271 9.60 -25.20 13.19
CA LYS A 271 10.29 -25.29 11.88
C LYS A 271 9.43 -24.71 10.75
N GLU A 272 8.13 -25.00 10.77
CA GLU A 272 7.17 -24.55 9.75
C GLU A 272 7.05 -23.01 9.76
N ILE A 273 6.96 -22.42 10.95
CA ILE A 273 6.98 -20.95 11.11
C ILE A 273 8.26 -20.35 10.52
N LYS A 274 9.41 -20.94 10.82
CA LYS A 274 10.69 -20.46 10.29
C LYS A 274 10.75 -20.52 8.76
N GLU A 275 10.19 -21.56 8.16
CA GLU A 275 10.08 -21.71 6.71
C GLU A 275 9.18 -20.63 6.10
N VAL A 276 7.99 -20.39 6.67
CA VAL A 276 7.09 -19.32 6.21
C VAL A 276 7.82 -17.97 6.23
N MET A 277 8.43 -17.62 7.37
CA MET A 277 9.10 -16.34 7.53
C MET A 277 10.32 -16.19 6.62
N ALA A 278 11.09 -17.26 6.41
CA ALA A 278 12.22 -17.26 5.49
C ALA A 278 11.77 -17.03 4.04
N THR A 279 10.69 -17.69 3.61
CA THR A 279 10.10 -17.47 2.29
C THR A 279 9.63 -16.03 2.15
N VAL A 280 8.80 -15.51 3.03
CA VAL A 280 8.28 -14.13 2.92
C VAL A 280 9.41 -13.10 2.95
N ARG A 281 10.43 -13.27 3.80
CA ARG A 281 11.58 -12.36 3.87
C ARG A 281 12.39 -12.32 2.58
N ALA A 282 12.43 -13.42 1.81
CA ALA A 282 13.14 -13.48 0.53
C ALA A 282 12.50 -12.60 -0.56
N PHE A 283 11.19 -12.31 -0.44
CA PHE A 283 10.45 -11.49 -1.40
C PHE A 283 10.22 -10.04 -0.94
N ALA A 284 10.43 -9.74 0.35
CA ALA A 284 10.29 -8.40 0.90
C ALA A 284 11.58 -7.57 0.76
N ALA A 285 11.47 -6.24 0.90
CA ALA A 285 12.64 -5.37 0.91
C ALA A 285 13.60 -5.73 2.07
N PRO A 286 14.94 -5.57 1.90
CA PRO A 286 15.90 -5.85 2.97
C PRO A 286 15.67 -5.04 4.26
N ASP A 287 15.13 -3.83 4.12
CA ASP A 287 14.75 -2.90 5.19
C ASP A 287 13.26 -2.95 5.55
N ALA A 288 12.51 -3.96 5.07
CA ALA A 288 11.10 -4.11 5.38
C ALA A 288 10.87 -4.47 6.86
N SER A 289 9.89 -3.81 7.45
CA SER A 289 9.33 -4.15 8.76
C SER A 289 8.34 -5.29 8.58
N ILE A 290 8.56 -6.40 9.30
CA ILE A 290 7.70 -7.59 9.19
C ILE A 290 7.10 -7.89 10.56
N ALA A 291 5.77 -7.94 10.64
CA ALA A 291 5.08 -8.47 11.81
C ALA A 291 4.46 -9.83 11.49
N GLN A 292 4.50 -10.72 12.47
CA GLN A 292 4.02 -12.08 12.34
C GLN A 292 2.99 -12.36 13.42
N GLY A 293 1.79 -12.77 13.02
CA GLY A 293 0.77 -13.33 13.90
C GLY A 293 0.58 -14.83 13.69
N ILE A 294 0.21 -15.54 14.76
CA ILE A 294 -0.14 -16.96 14.70
C ILE A 294 -1.51 -17.14 15.34
N ALA A 295 -2.46 -17.58 14.53
CA ALA A 295 -3.81 -17.95 14.96
C ALA A 295 -3.94 -19.48 15.00
N TYR A 296 -4.60 -20.00 16.05
CA TYR A 296 -4.91 -21.41 16.13
C TYR A 296 -6.36 -21.65 15.79
N ASP A 297 -6.58 -22.54 14.84
CA ASP A 297 -7.91 -23.04 14.48
C ASP A 297 -7.86 -24.56 14.38
N GLU A 298 -8.56 -25.24 15.28
CA GLU A 298 -8.63 -26.71 15.30
C GLU A 298 -9.37 -27.26 14.07
N ALA A 299 -10.22 -26.46 13.41
CA ALA A 299 -10.91 -26.85 12.19
C ALA A 299 -9.95 -27.03 11.00
N MET A 300 -8.73 -26.47 11.08
CA MET A 300 -7.71 -26.60 10.03
C MET A 300 -7.11 -28.01 9.94
N GLY A 301 -7.19 -28.83 10.99
CA GLY A 301 -6.63 -30.18 10.96
C GLY A 301 -5.14 -30.21 10.55
N ASP A 302 -4.83 -30.82 9.41
CA ASP A 302 -3.47 -30.91 8.85
C ASP A 302 -3.11 -29.75 7.89
N ASP A 303 -3.99 -28.77 7.72
CA ASP A 303 -3.77 -27.64 6.84
C ASP A 303 -3.05 -26.49 7.56
N ILE A 304 -2.28 -25.73 6.80
CA ILE A 304 -1.73 -24.43 7.19
C ILE A 304 -2.20 -23.39 6.18
N ARG A 305 -2.73 -22.28 6.67
CA ARG A 305 -3.10 -21.12 5.87
C ARG A 305 -2.14 -19.99 6.18
N VAL A 306 -1.52 -19.44 5.14
CA VAL A 306 -0.63 -18.28 5.23
C VAL A 306 -1.29 -17.12 4.49
N THR A 307 -1.48 -16.00 5.18
CA THR A 307 -1.95 -14.75 4.60
C THR A 307 -0.84 -13.72 4.72
N VAL A 308 -0.45 -13.12 3.60
CA VAL A 308 0.56 -12.07 3.52
C VAL A 308 -0.11 -10.78 3.07
N VAL A 309 0.04 -9.71 3.85
CA VAL A 309 -0.40 -8.36 3.47
C VAL A 309 0.84 -7.49 3.32
N ALA A 310 1.13 -7.05 2.10
CA ALA A 310 2.24 -6.16 1.78
C ALA A 310 1.74 -4.71 1.70
N THR A 311 2.38 -3.80 2.42
CA THR A 311 2.04 -2.37 2.49
C THR A 311 3.20 -1.48 2.03
N GLY A 312 2.90 -0.24 1.68
CA GLY A 312 3.90 0.73 1.20
C GLY A 312 4.36 0.49 -0.25
N LEU A 313 3.56 -0.22 -1.05
CA LEU A 313 3.88 -0.51 -2.46
C LEU A 313 3.71 0.75 -3.33
N GLY A 314 4.62 0.94 -4.29
CA GLY A 314 4.54 2.01 -5.30
C GLY A 314 5.14 3.36 -4.89
N ARG A 315 5.75 3.50 -3.70
CA ARG A 315 6.59 4.66 -3.39
C ARG A 315 8.00 4.42 -3.92
N ALA A 316 8.36 5.09 -5.02
CA ALA A 316 9.76 5.28 -5.38
C ALA A 316 10.52 5.78 -4.14
N ARG A 317 11.68 5.18 -3.82
CA ARG A 317 12.59 5.70 -2.79
C ARG A 317 12.70 7.20 -3.03
N LYS A 318 12.24 8.04 -2.10
CA LYS A 318 12.63 9.46 -2.10
C LYS A 318 14.15 9.44 -2.14
N ALA A 319 14.73 9.82 -3.27
CA ALA A 319 16.16 10.03 -3.34
C ALA A 319 16.50 10.95 -2.18
N VAL A 320 17.39 10.51 -1.30
CA VAL A 320 17.87 11.35 -0.20
C VAL A 320 18.42 12.60 -0.86
N GLN A 321 17.66 13.68 -0.79
CA GLN A 321 18.09 14.96 -1.31
C GLN A 321 19.18 15.38 -0.34
N LEU A 322 20.43 15.15 -0.74
CA LEU A 322 21.60 15.66 -0.01
C LEU A 322 21.33 17.15 0.17
N VAL A 323 21.00 17.55 1.39
CA VAL A 323 20.92 18.96 1.76
C VAL A 323 22.28 19.50 1.39
N GLN A 324 22.35 20.34 0.35
CA GLN A 324 23.59 21.03 0.04
C GLN A 324 23.98 21.75 1.32
N ALA A 325 25.07 21.30 1.95
CA ALA A 325 25.61 21.96 3.12
C ALA A 325 25.73 23.44 2.75
N PRO A 326 25.25 24.38 3.59
CA PRO A 326 25.39 25.80 3.30
C PRO A 326 26.87 26.05 3.04
N MET A 327 27.22 26.37 1.79
CA MET A 327 28.60 26.71 1.44
C MET A 327 29.01 27.83 2.39
N MET A 328 30.02 27.57 3.22
CA MET A 328 30.59 28.59 4.07
C MET A 328 31.04 29.72 3.14
N ARG A 329 30.35 30.86 3.29
CA ARG A 329 30.60 32.10 2.59
C ARG A 329 31.99 32.61 2.95
N THR A 330 33.02 32.17 2.23
CA THR A 330 34.39 32.72 2.33
C THR A 330 34.33 34.15 1.79
N GLY A 331 34.51 35.16 2.64
CA GLY A 331 34.22 36.60 2.49
C GLY A 331 34.61 37.39 1.22
N THR A 332 34.72 36.79 0.03
CA THR A 332 35.13 37.41 -1.24
C THR A 332 34.01 37.57 -2.27
N HIS A 333 32.76 37.33 -1.90
CA HIS A 333 31.62 37.21 -2.81
C HIS A 333 30.96 38.55 -3.18
N ASN A 334 31.55 39.68 -2.75
CA ASN A 334 31.06 41.03 -3.03
C ASN A 334 32.19 42.04 -3.38
N GLU A 335 33.33 41.60 -3.91
CA GLU A 335 34.30 42.56 -4.46
C GLU A 335 33.94 42.94 -5.91
N PRO A 336 33.79 44.25 -6.22
CA PRO A 336 33.57 44.69 -7.58
C PRO A 336 34.84 44.45 -8.40
N MET A 337 34.74 43.57 -9.41
CA MET A 337 35.80 43.29 -10.36
C MET A 337 36.12 44.58 -11.13
N MET A 338 37.26 45.21 -10.82
CA MET A 338 37.77 46.38 -11.52
C MET A 338 37.93 46.08 -13.01
N GLN A 339 37.08 46.70 -13.82
CA GLN A 339 37.07 46.63 -15.27
C GLN A 339 38.27 47.41 -15.83
N HIS A 340 39.31 46.70 -16.24
CA HIS A 340 40.40 47.28 -17.04
C HIS A 340 40.16 47.02 -18.53
N GLY A 341 39.91 48.12 -19.26
CA GLY A 341 40.52 48.38 -20.56
C GLY A 341 40.01 47.62 -21.80
N GLN A 342 39.13 48.31 -22.54
CA GLN A 342 38.87 48.23 -23.98
C GLN A 342 39.81 47.37 -24.85
N ALA A 343 39.22 46.42 -25.60
CA ALA A 343 39.51 46.24 -27.02
C ALA A 343 38.30 45.62 -27.75
N SER A 344 38.01 46.19 -28.90
CA SER A 344 36.86 45.98 -29.78
C SER A 344 36.98 44.73 -30.68
N VAL A 345 35.82 44.37 -31.26
CA VAL A 345 35.56 43.66 -32.54
C VAL A 345 35.32 42.14 -32.47
N GLY A 346 34.17 41.73 -33.03
CA GLY A 346 34.09 40.51 -33.84
C GLY A 346 32.99 39.51 -33.50
N HIS A 347 31.92 39.49 -34.31
CA HIS A 347 31.04 38.34 -34.46
C HIS A 347 31.84 37.06 -34.77
N GLY A 348 31.63 36.00 -34.01
CA GLY A 348 32.16 34.67 -34.30
C GLY A 348 31.51 33.62 -33.41
N SER A 349 30.69 32.76 -34.01
CA SER A 349 30.12 31.56 -33.40
C SER A 349 31.23 30.69 -32.79
N SER A 350 31.28 30.59 -31.46
CA SER A 350 32.21 29.69 -30.77
C SER A 350 31.48 28.39 -30.40
N SER A 351 31.91 27.32 -31.08
CA SER A 351 31.43 25.96 -30.94
C SER A 351 31.58 25.42 -29.51
N PHE A 352 30.53 24.75 -29.04
CA PHE A 352 30.41 24.07 -27.73
C PHE A 352 31.28 22.80 -27.58
N GLU A 353 32.36 22.66 -28.34
CA GLU A 353 33.10 21.40 -28.47
C GLU A 353 34.35 21.33 -27.56
N GLY A 354 34.80 22.47 -27.02
CA GLY A 354 35.96 22.57 -26.11
C GLY A 354 35.67 22.37 -24.62
N MET A 355 34.44 22.03 -24.23
CA MET A 355 34.05 21.88 -22.82
C MET A 355 34.14 20.44 -22.27
N LYS A 356 34.60 19.47 -23.05
CA LYS A 356 34.71 18.06 -22.62
C LYS A 356 35.92 17.73 -21.74
N ALA A 357 36.78 18.70 -21.42
CA ALA A 357 37.95 18.49 -20.56
C ALA A 357 37.95 19.41 -19.31
N PRO A 358 38.28 18.88 -18.12
CA PRO A 358 38.45 19.66 -16.88
C PRO A 358 39.40 20.85 -17.04
N ALA A 359 39.09 21.98 -16.41
CA ALA A 359 39.82 23.24 -16.56
C ALA A 359 41.31 23.18 -16.15
N VAL A 360 41.70 22.18 -15.34
CA VAL A 360 43.09 21.95 -14.93
C VAL A 360 43.98 21.53 -16.12
N TRP A 361 43.43 20.85 -17.12
CA TRP A 361 44.16 20.44 -18.33
C TRP A 361 44.07 21.42 -19.49
N ARG A 362 43.39 22.56 -19.29
CA ARG A 362 43.31 23.64 -20.29
C ARG A 362 44.47 24.64 -20.19
N ARG A 363 45.33 24.51 -19.17
CA ARG A 363 46.34 25.52 -18.83
C ARG A 363 47.79 25.15 -19.18
N GLU A 364 48.07 23.93 -19.59
CA GLU A 364 49.41 23.52 -20.01
C GLU A 364 49.40 23.13 -21.47
N SER A 365 50.38 23.63 -22.23
CA SER A 365 50.49 23.31 -23.64
C SER A 365 50.89 21.82 -23.77
N ALA A 366 50.27 21.10 -24.70
CA ALA A 366 50.54 19.67 -24.90
C ALA A 366 52.05 19.42 -25.15
N SER A 367 52.75 20.40 -25.74
CA SER A 367 54.20 20.39 -25.94
C SER A 367 55.02 20.46 -24.64
N ASP A 368 54.56 21.18 -23.61
CA ASP A 368 55.22 21.21 -22.30
C ASP A 368 55.08 19.87 -21.56
N THR A 369 53.92 19.23 -21.68
CA THR A 369 53.69 17.90 -21.10
C THR A 369 54.53 16.81 -21.76
N VAL A 370 54.69 16.85 -23.08
CA VAL A 370 55.56 15.91 -23.82
C VAL A 370 57.02 16.12 -23.41
N ARG A 371 57.50 17.37 -23.33
CA ARG A 371 58.87 17.67 -22.86
C ARG A 371 59.13 17.24 -21.42
N ALA A 372 58.14 17.38 -20.54
CA ALA A 372 58.27 16.93 -19.14
C ALA A 372 58.38 15.41 -19.03
N LEU A 373 57.66 14.66 -19.87
CA LEU A 373 57.71 13.20 -19.92
C LEU A 373 59.03 12.68 -20.51
N GLU A 374 59.54 13.30 -21.57
CA GLU A 374 60.87 12.97 -22.11
C GLU A 374 61.98 13.27 -21.09
N LYS A 375 61.89 14.38 -20.35
CA LYS A 375 62.87 14.74 -19.32
C LYS A 375 62.86 13.79 -18.12
N ASN A 376 61.75 13.10 -17.88
CA ASN A 376 61.63 12.04 -16.88
C ASN A 376 62.07 10.65 -17.41
N GLY A 377 62.68 10.58 -18.60
CA GLY A 377 63.31 9.37 -19.14
C GLY A 377 62.36 8.46 -19.93
N MET A 378 61.19 8.97 -20.33
CA MET A 378 60.25 8.21 -21.18
C MET A 378 60.68 8.32 -22.64
N GLU A 379 60.81 7.19 -23.35
CA GLU A 379 61.15 7.22 -24.77
C GLU A 379 60.00 7.79 -25.60
N THR A 380 60.32 8.57 -26.64
CA THR A 380 59.33 9.27 -27.47
C THR A 380 58.27 8.32 -28.05
N TYR A 381 58.61 7.05 -28.32
CA TYR A 381 57.67 6.05 -28.85
C TYR A 381 56.66 5.54 -27.81
N ASP A 382 56.98 5.63 -26.52
CA ASP A 382 56.11 5.20 -25.41
C ASP A 382 55.12 6.30 -24.96
N ILE A 383 55.31 7.54 -25.44
CA ILE A 383 54.36 8.63 -25.21
C ILE A 383 53.10 8.41 -26.05
N PRO A 384 51.89 8.42 -25.47
CA PRO A 384 50.65 8.18 -26.20
C PRO A 384 50.52 9.03 -27.48
N ALA A 385 50.16 8.38 -28.59
CA ALA A 385 50.18 9.00 -29.92
C ALA A 385 49.31 10.27 -30.05
N PHE A 386 48.25 10.39 -29.25
CA PHE A 386 47.39 11.58 -29.24
C PHE A 386 48.07 12.81 -28.63
N LEU A 387 48.97 12.63 -27.66
CA LEU A 387 49.75 13.72 -27.05
C LEU A 387 50.86 14.19 -27.98
N ARG A 388 51.51 13.27 -28.70
CA ARG A 388 52.50 13.62 -29.74
C ARG A 388 51.86 14.46 -30.85
N LYS A 389 50.70 14.04 -31.34
CA LYS A 389 49.96 14.72 -32.41
C LYS A 389 49.37 16.08 -32.02
N GLN A 390 49.25 16.38 -30.73
CA GLN A 390 48.83 17.69 -30.22
C GLN A 390 50.02 18.63 -29.92
N ALA A 391 51.23 18.08 -29.86
CA ALA A 391 52.47 18.82 -29.63
C ALA A 391 53.21 19.19 -30.93
N ASP A 392 53.00 18.42 -32.00
CA ASP A 392 53.30 18.77 -33.41
C ASP A 392 52.27 19.78 -33.96
#